data_AF-L8P3S2-F1
#
_entry.id   AF-L8P3S2-F1
#
_cell.length_a   1.000
_cell.length_b   1.000
_cell.length_c   1.000
_cell.angle_alpha   90.00
_cell.angle_beta   90.00
_cell.angle_gamma   90.00
#
_symmetry.space_group_name_H-M   'P 1'
#
loop_
_entity.id
_entity.type
_entity.pdbx_description
1 polymer ?
#
loop_
_entity_poly.entity_id
_entity_poly.type
_entity_poly.pdbx_seq_one_letter_code
_entity_poly.pdbx_strand_id
1 'polypeptide(L)'
;MDVQLGGLLVQRALAQLLKPALWGLCGLELRAALCLTCRQPPSIFPGYAAGTHRSAATLAAKLRRYQLPVRPSRNTALLALAADLPAAVLSDLLGISITSALQWTRDAARDWNAYLASRQHRKVTRPRQLSRDGQA
;
A
#
# COMPACT_ATOMS: atom_id res chain seq x y z
N MET A 1 -50.20 -20.19 -53.47
CA MET A 1 -49.86 -20.22 -52.02
C MET A 1 -48.61 -21.09 -51.95
N ASP A 2 -47.40 -20.53 -52.07
CA ASP A 2 -46.68 -20.01 -50.90
C ASP A 2 -45.55 -19.06 -51.36
N VAL A 3 -45.76 -17.74 -51.22
CA VAL A 3 -44.82 -16.66 -51.56
C VAL A 3 -44.22 -16.15 -50.24
N GLN A 4 -43.73 -17.04 -49.38
CA GLN A 4 -43.32 -16.68 -48.01
C GLN A 4 -41.96 -17.25 -47.57
N LEU A 5 -41.08 -17.65 -48.50
CA LEU A 5 -39.75 -18.22 -48.18
C LEU A 5 -38.55 -17.43 -48.70
N GLY A 6 -38.75 -16.41 -49.56
CA GLY A 6 -37.65 -15.60 -50.13
C GLY A 6 -37.14 -14.45 -49.26
N GLY A 7 -37.98 -13.89 -48.36
CA GLY A 7 -37.64 -12.69 -47.57
C GLY A 7 -36.66 -12.95 -46.42
N LEU A 8 -36.71 -14.14 -45.80
CA LEU A 8 -35.90 -14.47 -44.64
C LEU A 8 -34.42 -14.75 -44.98
N LEU A 9 -34.11 -15.15 -46.21
CA LEU A 9 -32.73 -15.42 -46.63
C LEU A 9 -31.91 -14.14 -46.85
N VAL A 10 -32.53 -13.12 -47.46
CA VAL A 10 -31.90 -11.79 -47.66
C VAL A 10 -31.64 -11.13 -46.31
N GLN A 11 -32.52 -11.32 -45.33
CA GLN A 11 -32.41 -10.73 -44.00
C GLN A 11 -31.32 -11.38 -43.13
N ARG A 12 -31.03 -12.68 -43.31
CA ARG A 12 -29.92 -13.37 -42.62
C ARG A 12 -28.56 -13.05 -43.23
N ALA A 13 -28.48 -12.86 -44.55
CA ALA A 13 -27.24 -12.45 -45.22
C ALA A 13 -26.83 -11.00 -44.89
N LEU A 14 -27.80 -10.08 -44.83
CA LEU A 14 -27.53 -8.68 -44.50
C LEU A 14 -27.07 -8.49 -43.04
N ALA A 15 -27.50 -9.35 -42.12
CA ALA A 15 -27.06 -9.34 -40.72
C ALA A 15 -25.65 -9.94 -40.49
N GLN A 16 -25.10 -10.70 -41.45
CA GLN A 16 -23.76 -11.27 -41.37
C GLN A 16 -22.68 -10.35 -41.96
N LEU A 17 -23.04 -9.49 -42.91
CA LEU A 17 -22.08 -8.59 -43.56
C LEU A 17 -21.78 -7.30 -42.75
N LEU A 18 -22.67 -6.89 -41.83
CA LEU A 18 -22.52 -5.63 -41.09
C LEU A 18 -21.71 -5.76 -39.77
N LYS A 19 -21.38 -6.98 -39.33
CA LYS A 19 -20.70 -7.24 -38.05
C LYS A 19 -19.16 -7.06 -38.03
N PRO A 20 -18.37 -7.23 -39.11
CA PRO A 20 -16.92 -7.10 -39.01
C PRO A 20 -16.43 -5.64 -39.01
N ALA A 21 -17.19 -4.71 -39.57
CA ALA A 21 -16.82 -3.29 -39.58
C ALA A 21 -16.99 -2.60 -38.22
N LEU A 22 -17.95 -3.07 -37.41
CA LEU A 22 -18.22 -2.53 -36.08
C LEU A 22 -17.24 -3.05 -35.00
N TRP A 23 -16.54 -4.17 -35.23
CA TRP A 23 -15.55 -4.69 -34.28
C TRP A 23 -14.18 -3.98 -34.38
N GLY A 24 -13.83 -3.48 -35.56
CA GLY A 24 -12.54 -2.80 -35.79
C GLY A 24 -12.37 -1.47 -35.04
N LEU A 25 -13.49 -0.78 -34.75
CA LEU A 25 -13.48 0.50 -34.03
C LEU A 25 -13.56 0.33 -32.50
N CYS A 26 -13.99 -0.84 -32.00
CA CYS A 26 -14.09 -1.10 -30.56
C CYS A 26 -12.72 -1.46 -29.93
N GLY A 27 -11.73 -1.83 -30.75
CA GLY A 27 -10.40 -2.26 -30.27
C GLY A 27 -9.35 -1.16 -30.07
N LEU A 28 -9.51 0.02 -30.69
CA LEU A 28 -8.45 1.04 -30.72
C LEU A 28 -8.75 2.29 -29.85
N GLU A 29 -10.02 2.58 -29.56
CA GLU A 29 -10.46 3.75 -28.77
C GLU A 29 -10.52 3.48 -27.24
N LEU A 30 -10.22 2.26 -26.80
CA LEU A 30 -10.13 1.92 -25.37
C LEU A 30 -8.73 2.15 -24.77
N ARG A 31 -7.83 2.83 -25.51
CA ARG A 31 -6.56 3.33 -24.97
C ARG A 31 -6.67 4.75 -24.38
N ALA A 32 -7.69 5.52 -24.77
CA ALA A 32 -7.86 6.91 -24.32
C ALA A 32 -8.83 7.06 -23.11
N ALA A 33 -9.72 6.10 -22.87
CA ALA A 33 -10.71 6.12 -21.78
C ALA A 33 -10.13 5.80 -20.38
N LEU A 34 -8.83 6.01 -20.16
CA LEU A 34 -8.11 5.72 -18.91
C LEU A 34 -7.56 6.96 -18.17
N CYS A 35 -7.94 8.20 -18.53
CA CYS A 35 -7.68 9.36 -17.65
C CYS A 35 -8.78 9.57 -16.58
N LEU A 36 -9.48 8.51 -16.17
CA LEU A 36 -10.17 8.53 -14.88
C LEU A 36 -9.18 8.35 -13.70
N THR A 37 -7.92 8.00 -13.98
CA THR A 37 -6.86 7.81 -12.95
C THR A 37 -6.13 9.10 -12.58
N CYS A 38 -6.48 10.23 -13.20
CA CYS A 38 -5.81 11.52 -13.01
C CYS A 38 -6.03 12.13 -11.59
N ARG A 39 -6.78 11.43 -10.70
CA ARG A 39 -6.98 11.77 -9.28
C ARG A 39 -6.43 10.72 -8.31
N GLN A 40 -5.32 10.06 -8.64
CA GLN A 40 -4.52 9.34 -7.65
C GLN A 40 -3.12 9.95 -7.61
N PRO A 41 -2.55 10.23 -6.42
CA PRO A 41 -1.19 10.73 -6.35
C PRO A 41 -0.25 9.74 -7.07
N PRO A 42 0.75 10.24 -7.82
CA PRO A 42 1.67 9.37 -8.53
C PRO A 42 2.32 8.42 -7.53
N SER A 43 2.27 7.12 -7.81
CA SER A 43 2.89 6.13 -6.93
C SER A 43 4.40 6.33 -6.92
N ILE A 44 5.00 6.34 -5.72
CA ILE A 44 6.46 6.36 -5.54
C ILE A 44 7.13 5.19 -6.29
N PHE A 45 6.42 4.06 -6.41
CA PHE A 45 6.87 2.91 -7.19
C PHE A 45 5.88 2.64 -8.32
N PRO A 46 6.12 3.17 -9.54
CA PRO A 46 5.22 3.00 -10.65
C PRO A 46 5.09 1.52 -11.07
N GLY A 47 3.84 1.10 -11.24
CA GLY A 47 3.43 -0.17 -11.84
C GLY A 47 3.41 -0.12 -13.37
N TYR A 48 2.76 -1.11 -13.99
CA TYR A 48 2.67 -1.22 -15.46
C TYR A 48 1.64 -0.24 -16.07
N ALA A 49 0.54 0.05 -15.37
CA ALA A 49 -0.45 1.03 -15.78
C ALA A 49 -0.30 2.34 -15.00
N ALA A 50 -0.60 3.47 -15.65
CA ALA A 50 -0.58 4.79 -15.01
C ALA A 50 -1.49 4.80 -13.77
N GLY A 51 -1.00 5.35 -12.66
CA GLY A 51 -1.72 5.36 -11.37
C GLY A 51 -1.73 4.02 -10.61
N THR A 52 -1.14 2.94 -11.15
CA THR A 52 -1.00 1.68 -10.40
C THR A 52 0.32 1.62 -9.64
N HIS A 53 0.28 1.06 -8.43
CA HIS A 53 1.48 0.76 -7.66
C HIS A 53 2.13 -0.52 -8.19
N ARG A 54 3.46 -0.62 -8.09
CA ARG A 54 4.17 -1.88 -8.34
C ARG A 54 3.73 -2.91 -7.29
N SER A 55 3.46 -4.15 -7.72
CA SER A 55 3.12 -5.22 -6.78
C SER A 55 4.27 -5.44 -5.78
N ALA A 56 3.90 -5.66 -4.50
CA ALA A 56 4.87 -5.92 -3.44
C ALA A 56 5.71 -7.19 -3.72
N ALA A 57 5.10 -8.22 -4.30
CA ALA A 57 5.78 -9.47 -4.64
C ALA A 57 6.86 -9.25 -5.72
N THR A 58 6.55 -8.47 -6.75
CA THR A 58 7.50 -8.14 -7.82
C THR A 58 8.64 -7.27 -7.30
N LEU A 59 8.33 -6.28 -6.45
CA LEU A 59 9.35 -5.45 -5.80
C LEU A 59 10.26 -6.30 -4.90
N ALA A 60 9.68 -7.16 -4.06
CA ALA A 60 10.45 -8.07 -3.20
C ALA A 60 11.30 -9.06 -4.00
N ALA A 61 10.80 -9.56 -5.14
CA ALA A 61 11.59 -10.38 -6.05
C ALA A 61 12.78 -9.61 -6.63
N LYS A 62 12.60 -8.34 -6.98
CA LYS A 62 13.69 -7.47 -7.45
C LYS A 62 14.73 -7.21 -6.37
N LEU A 63 14.31 -6.87 -5.14
CA LEU A 63 15.21 -6.63 -4.01
C LEU A 63 16.03 -7.87 -3.64
N ARG A 64 15.43 -9.07 -3.70
CA ARG A 64 16.14 -10.33 -3.46
C ARG A 64 17.28 -10.58 -4.45
N ARG A 65 17.20 -10.10 -5.69
CA ARG A 65 18.30 -10.19 -6.67
C ARG A 65 19.53 -9.36 -6.27
N TYR A 66 19.32 -8.34 -5.43
CA TYR A 66 20.36 -7.52 -4.83
C TYR A 66 20.66 -7.93 -3.39
N GLN A 67 20.36 -9.18 -3.01
CA GLN A 67 20.67 -9.72 -1.68
C GLN A 67 20.03 -8.93 -0.52
N LEU A 68 18.91 -8.23 -0.79
CA LEU A 68 18.12 -7.48 0.18
C LEU A 68 16.78 -8.19 0.43
N PRO A 69 16.77 -9.31 1.17
CA PRO A 69 15.54 -10.03 1.48
C PRO A 69 14.69 -9.21 2.46
N VAL A 70 13.53 -8.74 2.01
CA VAL A 70 12.67 -7.77 2.74
C VAL A 70 12.42 -8.15 4.21
N ARG A 71 12.00 -9.38 4.49
CA ARG A 71 11.67 -9.82 5.87
C ARG A 71 12.91 -9.93 6.77
N PRO A 72 13.97 -10.69 6.41
CA PRO A 72 15.20 -10.71 7.19
C PRO A 72 15.86 -9.34 7.36
N SER A 73 15.89 -8.51 6.31
CA SER A 73 16.43 -7.14 6.39
C SER A 73 15.62 -6.28 7.36
N ARG A 74 14.29 -6.42 7.39
CA ARG A 74 13.45 -5.72 8.38
C ARG A 74 13.72 -6.23 9.80
N ASN A 75 13.80 -7.53 10.01
CA ASN A 75 14.00 -8.11 11.34
C ASN A 75 15.37 -7.75 11.91
N THR A 76 16.41 -7.78 11.08
CA THR A 76 17.77 -7.39 11.48
C THR A 76 17.84 -5.90 11.82
N ALA A 77 17.20 -5.04 11.03
CA ALA A 77 17.08 -3.62 11.34
C ALA A 77 16.30 -3.39 12.66
N LEU A 78 15.22 -4.14 12.89
CA LEU A 78 14.46 -4.07 14.15
C LEU A 78 15.28 -4.53 15.35
N LEU A 79 16.06 -5.60 15.22
CA LEU A 79 16.95 -6.08 16.29
C LEU A 79 18.06 -5.06 16.60
N ALA A 80 18.69 -4.49 15.57
CA ALA A 80 19.70 -3.44 15.76
C ALA A 80 19.10 -2.22 16.47
N LEU A 81 17.93 -1.77 16.03
CA LEU A 81 17.24 -0.65 16.66
C LEU A 81 16.77 -0.97 18.09
N ALA A 82 16.32 -2.20 18.33
CA ALA A 82 15.92 -2.67 19.65
C ALA A 82 17.11 -2.85 20.61
N ALA A 83 18.34 -2.87 20.09
CA ALA A 83 19.57 -2.84 20.89
C ALA A 83 20.00 -1.42 21.27
N ASP A 84 19.46 -0.39 20.61
CA ASP A 84 19.77 1.04 20.82
C ASP A 84 18.62 1.83 21.47
N LEU A 85 17.37 1.35 21.38
CA LEU A 85 16.20 2.03 21.93
C LEU A 85 15.32 1.15 22.84
N PRO A 86 14.74 1.73 23.90
CA PRO A 86 13.78 1.05 24.76
C PRO A 86 12.43 0.83 24.04
N ALA A 87 11.71 -0.21 24.45
CA ALA A 87 10.47 -0.66 23.78
C ALA A 87 9.39 0.42 23.64
N ALA A 88 9.25 1.30 24.64
CA ALA A 88 8.27 2.38 24.59
C ALA A 88 8.56 3.39 23.47
N VAL A 89 9.84 3.74 23.27
CA VAL A 89 10.26 4.64 22.20
C VAL A 89 10.18 3.92 20.85
N LEU A 90 10.58 2.65 20.81
CA LEU A 90 10.53 1.82 19.62
C LEU A 90 9.08 1.68 19.09
N SER A 91 8.12 1.46 20.00
CA SER A 91 6.69 1.39 19.67
C SER A 91 6.15 2.70 19.08
N ASP A 92 6.50 3.83 19.69
CA ASP A 92 6.11 5.17 19.22
C ASP A 92 6.72 5.51 17.85
N LEU A 93 8.00 5.20 17.64
CA LEU A 93 8.72 5.51 16.39
C LEU A 93 8.27 4.66 15.20
N LEU A 94 8.00 3.36 15.41
CA LEU A 94 7.67 2.42 14.34
C LEU A 94 6.16 2.18 14.20
N GLY A 95 5.35 2.69 15.12
CA GLY A 95 3.91 2.45 15.18
C GLY A 95 3.55 0.97 15.40
N ILE A 96 4.43 0.19 16.03
CA ILE A 96 4.16 -1.22 16.36
C ILE A 96 3.57 -1.34 17.77
N SER A 97 2.88 -2.43 18.06
CA SER A 97 2.35 -2.68 19.41
C SER A 97 3.48 -2.72 20.44
N ILE A 98 3.20 -2.21 21.65
CA ILE A 98 4.15 -2.23 22.75
C ILE A 98 4.58 -3.65 23.12
N THR A 99 3.69 -4.63 22.98
CA THR A 99 3.98 -6.05 23.25
C THR A 99 5.00 -6.60 22.26
N SER A 100 4.89 -6.27 20.97
CA SER A 100 5.87 -6.65 19.96
C SER A 100 7.20 -5.92 20.17
N ALA A 101 7.17 -4.63 20.52
CA ALA A 101 8.39 -3.88 20.84
C ALA A 101 9.13 -4.49 22.05
N LEU A 102 8.39 -4.92 23.08
CA LEU A 102 8.95 -5.64 24.23
C LEU A 102 9.57 -6.98 23.84
N GLN A 103 8.99 -7.70 22.87
CA GLN A 103 9.58 -8.93 22.38
C GLN A 103 10.91 -8.69 21.67
N TRP A 104 10.95 -7.73 20.73
CA TRP A 104 12.19 -7.40 20.01
C TRP A 104 13.31 -6.91 20.93
N THR A 105 12.98 -6.11 21.96
CA THR A 105 13.97 -5.65 22.94
C THR A 105 14.47 -6.77 23.86
N ARG A 106 13.62 -7.75 24.20
CA ARG A 106 14.08 -8.98 24.87
C ARG A 106 15.01 -9.81 23.98
N ASP A 107 14.65 -9.95 22.70
CA ASP A 107 15.46 -10.71 21.74
C ASP A 107 16.82 -10.02 21.47
N ALA A 108 16.88 -8.69 21.56
CA ALA A 108 18.13 -7.91 21.51
C ALA A 108 18.97 -7.98 22.81
N ALA A 109 18.42 -8.56 23.89
CA ALA A 109 19.06 -8.80 25.18
C ALA A 109 19.79 -7.57 25.79
N ARG A 110 19.23 -6.36 25.61
CA ARG A 110 19.83 -5.12 26.11
C ARG A 110 19.10 -4.56 27.34
N ASP A 111 19.88 -4.18 28.36
CA ASP A 111 19.38 -3.49 29.54
C ASP A 111 19.22 -1.97 29.31
N TRP A 112 18.00 -1.47 29.57
CA TRP A 112 17.58 -0.09 29.31
C TRP A 112 17.65 0.84 30.54
N ASN A 113 18.39 0.45 31.58
CA ASN A 113 18.45 1.19 32.85
C ASN A 113 18.96 2.64 32.67
N ALA A 114 19.90 2.85 31.74
CA ALA A 114 20.41 4.18 31.41
C ALA A 114 19.30 5.12 30.88
N TYR A 115 18.37 4.60 30.07
CA TYR A 115 17.23 5.38 29.59
C TYR A 115 16.24 5.71 30.71
N LEU A 116 16.02 4.77 31.64
CA LEU A 116 15.17 5.02 32.80
C LEU A 116 15.73 6.12 33.70
N ALA A 117 17.04 6.09 33.96
CA ALA A 117 17.74 7.13 34.72
C ALA A 117 17.61 8.50 34.05
N SER A 118 17.86 8.60 32.73
CA SER A 118 17.74 9.87 32.01
C SER A 118 16.30 10.39 31.95
N ARG A 119 15.30 9.50 31.83
CA ARG A 119 13.88 9.86 31.89
C ARG A 119 13.45 10.38 33.26
N GLN A 120 14.00 9.85 34.35
CA GLN A 120 13.71 10.34 35.70
C GLN A 120 14.20 11.78 35.88
N HIS A 121 15.37 12.12 35.34
CA HIS A 121 15.84 13.51 35.30
C HIS A 121 14.94 14.39 34.43
N ARG A 122 14.41 13.85 33.34
CA ARG A 122 13.50 14.55 32.42
C ARG A 122 12.03 14.48 32.81
N LYS A 123 11.69 14.54 34.10
CA LYS A 123 10.28 14.71 34.53
C LYS A 123 9.70 15.93 33.82
N VAL A 124 8.93 15.68 32.77
CA VAL A 124 8.16 16.70 32.07
C VAL A 124 7.12 17.16 33.08
N THR A 125 7.33 18.34 33.65
CA THR A 125 6.32 19.05 34.41
C THR A 125 5.19 19.35 33.42
N ARG A 126 4.22 18.45 33.29
CA ARG A 126 2.99 18.77 32.59
C ARG A 126 2.40 19.94 33.37
N PRO A 127 2.22 21.13 32.77
CA PRO A 127 1.52 22.20 33.47
C PRO A 127 0.17 21.63 33.87
N ARG A 128 -0.08 21.63 35.18
CA ARG A 128 -1.38 21.36 35.78
C ARG A 128 -2.35 22.22 34.99
N GLN A 129 -3.16 21.60 34.11
CA GLN A 129 -4.17 22.33 33.35
C GLN A 129 -4.98 23.09 34.38
N LEU A 130 -4.81 24.41 34.36
CA LEU A 130 -5.63 25.34 35.12
C LEU A 130 -7.07 25.00 34.79
N SER A 131 -7.80 24.68 35.85
CA SER A 131 -9.21 24.97 36.05
C SER A 131 -9.93 25.31 34.74
N ARG A 132 -10.51 24.26 34.15
CA ARG A 132 -11.67 24.40 33.28
C ARG A 132 -12.94 24.48 34.16
N ASP A 133 -12.84 25.18 35.29
CA ASP A 133 -13.95 25.62 36.11
C ASP A 133 -14.12 27.10 35.78
N GLY A 134 -15.21 27.44 35.09
CA GLY A 134 -15.55 28.82 34.77
C GLY A 134 -15.49 29.12 33.28
N GLN A 135 -16.49 28.65 32.52
CA GLN A 135 -17.02 29.41 31.40
C GLN A 135 -18.42 28.89 31.01
N ALA A 136 -19.40 29.72 31.38
CA ALA A 136 -20.77 29.93 30.90
C ALA A 136 -21.80 28.81 31.10
#